data_AF-A0A225V226-F1
#
_entry.id   AF-A0A225V226-F1
#
_cell.length_a   1.000
_cell.length_b   1.000
_cell.length_c   1.000
_cell.angle_alpha   90.00
_cell.angle_beta   90.00
_cell.angle_gamma   90.00
#
_symmetry.space_group_name_H-M   'P 1'
#
loop_
_entity.id
_entity.type
_entity.pdbx_description
1 polymer ?
#
loop_
_entity_poly.entity_id
_entity_poly.type
_entity_poly.pdbx_seq_one_letter_code
_entity_poly.pdbx_strand_id
1 'polypeptide(L)'
;MIKNKRELVQEGFANCVEYNANGTVKTTSIKQALSTAPMNPPINFAQITARDFMTWIVSMKKPNGNYHSFAAYAGHRSAFFNLFQDYHCVMSAELVRELSSHFKGFQHNVTSAVSQGRGQIKVGKDPMTIGLYKRVALSMLENSSRDMIFARLFMIMSWNLMSRAANTTSICYGHLEWRDDALCVYFAHMKNDRRGSRPRDPRHVYANPLSPEICPILALGVYWATYEVDASATHLFPGNDQYERFRKVLGRVLESSSISKELERRGNLATDIGTHSMRKGASTYCSSGSTACPSAVAVHLRAGWSMGGVQDRYLRHDAAGDMFVGRTVSGLPILKPEFASLPPHFVGGEAYIKQAKQICFPSLPGSVEFVAEFALASLVYHLEFLRAKLPQNHPLFQSALFADNRYRRDEYATYWYSATRLFVERNTSRKE
;
A
#
# COMPACT_ATOMS: atom_id res chain seq x y z
N MET A 1 22.01 22.72 -17.72
CA MET A 1 22.45 23.23 -19.02
C MET A 1 22.67 24.73 -18.99
N ILE A 2 21.70 25.56 -18.58
CA ILE A 2 21.84 27.03 -18.48
C ILE A 2 23.20 27.50 -17.91
N LYS A 3 23.68 26.89 -16.81
CA LYS A 3 24.95 27.26 -16.18
C LYS A 3 26.21 26.72 -16.86
N ASN A 4 26.16 25.50 -17.43
CA ASN A 4 27.36 24.71 -17.77
C ASN A 4 27.47 24.37 -19.28
N LYS A 5 26.41 24.62 -20.03
CA LYS A 5 26.19 24.25 -21.45
C LYS A 5 25.21 25.26 -22.07
N ARG A 6 25.56 26.54 -22.04
CA ARG A 6 24.67 27.66 -22.45
C ARG A 6 24.38 27.64 -23.95
N GLU A 7 25.35 27.17 -24.74
CA GLU A 7 25.29 26.95 -26.18
C GLU A 7 24.20 25.97 -26.61
N LEU A 8 23.82 25.04 -25.73
CA LEU A 8 22.74 24.08 -25.99
C LEU A 8 21.36 24.60 -25.58
N VAL A 9 21.26 25.78 -24.95
CA VAL A 9 20.01 26.36 -24.48
C VAL A 9 19.54 27.42 -25.47
N GLN A 10 18.31 27.31 -25.95
CA GLN A 10 17.74 28.31 -26.87
C GLN A 10 17.61 29.67 -26.19
N GLU A 11 17.90 30.74 -26.92
CA GLU A 11 17.85 32.11 -26.37
C GLU A 11 16.43 32.49 -25.91
N GLY A 12 15.42 32.13 -26.70
CA GLY A 12 14.01 32.36 -26.33
C GLY A 12 13.65 31.74 -24.98
N PHE A 13 14.17 30.55 -24.68
CA PHE A 13 13.93 29.91 -23.39
C PHE A 13 14.73 30.55 -22.26
N ALA A 14 16.00 30.85 -22.50
CA ALA A 14 16.87 31.45 -21.51
C ALA A 14 16.41 32.86 -21.08
N ASN A 15 15.73 33.59 -21.97
CA ASN A 15 15.18 34.90 -21.68
C ASN A 15 13.87 34.82 -20.85
N CYS A 16 13.22 33.66 -20.81
CA CYS A 16 11.99 33.44 -20.04
C CYS A 16 12.23 32.97 -18.60
N VAL A 17 13.48 32.72 -18.19
CA VAL A 17 13.79 32.18 -16.86
C VAL A 17 14.37 33.23 -15.92
N GLU A 18 13.81 33.29 -14.72
CA GLU A 18 14.30 34.18 -13.65
C GLU A 18 15.41 33.55 -12.81
N TYR A 19 16.25 34.41 -12.21
CA TYR A 19 17.36 34.02 -11.32
C TYR A 19 17.07 34.40 -9.87
N ASN A 20 17.57 33.59 -8.94
CA ASN A 20 17.67 33.88 -7.52
C ASN A 20 18.81 34.89 -7.25
N ALA A 21 18.79 35.51 -6.08
CA ALA A 21 19.84 36.43 -5.64
C ALA A 21 21.26 35.80 -5.64
N ASN A 22 21.35 34.48 -5.51
CA ASN A 22 22.61 33.73 -5.57
C ASN A 22 23.04 33.33 -6.99
N GLY A 23 22.40 33.87 -8.04
CA GLY A 23 22.71 33.59 -9.44
C GLY A 23 22.24 32.23 -9.96
N THR A 24 21.45 31.47 -9.18
CA THR A 24 20.84 30.21 -9.64
C THR A 24 19.46 30.43 -10.23
N VAL A 25 19.09 29.71 -11.29
CA VAL A 25 17.78 29.85 -11.92
C VAL A 25 16.67 29.37 -10.98
N LYS A 26 15.57 30.12 -10.88
CA LYS A 26 14.38 29.74 -10.09
C LYS A 26 13.72 28.50 -10.71
N THR A 27 13.46 27.49 -9.89
CA THR A 27 12.78 26.27 -10.38
C THR A 27 11.33 26.54 -10.82
N THR A 28 10.66 27.51 -10.20
CA THR A 28 9.31 27.93 -10.58
C THR A 28 9.27 28.57 -11.96
N SER A 29 10.23 29.44 -12.30
CA SER A 29 10.30 30.07 -13.62
C SER A 29 10.61 29.06 -14.73
N ILE A 30 11.46 28.06 -14.47
CA ILE A 30 11.70 26.96 -15.41
C ILE A 30 10.40 26.19 -15.70
N LYS A 31 9.62 25.86 -14.66
CA LYS A 31 8.34 25.14 -14.85
C LYS A 31 7.35 25.95 -15.68
N GLN A 32 7.28 27.26 -15.45
CA GLN A 32 6.43 28.16 -16.21
C GLN A 32 6.91 28.33 -17.65
N ALA A 33 8.22 28.42 -17.90
CA ALA A 33 8.75 28.46 -19.26
C ALA A 33 8.46 27.14 -20.01
N LEU A 34 8.56 25.99 -19.34
CA LEU A 34 8.26 24.68 -19.91
C LEU A 34 6.76 24.47 -20.20
N SER A 35 5.84 25.21 -19.57
CA SER A 35 4.40 25.09 -19.85
C SER A 35 4.00 25.67 -21.21
N THR A 36 4.93 26.32 -21.92
CA THR A 36 4.71 26.88 -23.26
C THR A 36 5.07 25.89 -24.37
N ALA A 37 5.36 24.62 -24.04
CA ALA A 37 5.58 23.58 -25.04
C ALA A 37 4.41 23.53 -26.05
N PRO A 38 4.69 23.42 -27.37
CA PRO A 38 6.00 23.26 -27.99
C PRO A 38 6.72 24.57 -28.39
N MET A 39 6.12 25.74 -28.11
CA MET A 39 6.48 27.03 -28.74
C MET A 39 7.82 27.64 -28.28
N ASN A 40 8.39 27.19 -27.17
CA ASN A 40 9.67 27.69 -26.66
C ASN A 40 10.58 26.53 -26.20
N PRO A 41 11.30 25.87 -27.13
CA PRO A 41 12.13 24.71 -26.82
C PRO A 41 13.26 25.07 -25.84
N PRO A 42 13.45 24.31 -24.74
CA PRO A 42 14.42 24.65 -23.71
C PRO A 42 15.86 24.41 -24.13
N ILE A 43 16.04 23.55 -25.13
CA ILE A 43 17.35 23.11 -25.62
C ILE A 43 17.33 23.00 -27.14
N ASN A 44 18.51 23.06 -27.74
CA ASN A 44 18.68 22.71 -29.13
C ASN A 44 18.65 21.18 -29.29
N PHE A 45 17.47 20.64 -29.59
CA PHE A 45 17.26 19.20 -29.78
C PHE A 45 18.08 18.58 -30.92
N ALA A 46 18.54 19.39 -31.88
CA ALA A 46 19.38 18.92 -32.99
C ALA A 46 20.87 18.81 -32.62
N GLN A 47 21.32 19.53 -31.59
CA GLN A 47 22.74 19.57 -31.18
C GLN A 47 23.03 18.78 -29.91
N ILE A 48 22.01 18.44 -29.12
CA ILE A 48 22.23 17.71 -27.88
C ILE A 48 22.74 16.29 -28.15
N THR A 49 23.84 15.93 -27.48
CA THR A 49 24.46 14.61 -27.63
C THR A 49 24.17 13.71 -26.43
N ALA A 50 24.42 12.41 -26.59
CA ALA A 50 24.35 11.47 -25.48
C ALA A 50 25.37 11.84 -24.38
N ARG A 51 26.54 12.37 -24.77
CA ARG A 51 27.59 12.82 -23.84
C ARG A 51 27.09 13.95 -22.95
N ASP A 52 26.42 14.96 -23.50
CA ASP A 52 25.90 16.09 -22.72
C ASP A 52 24.91 15.63 -21.65
N PHE A 53 24.04 14.69 -22.01
CA PHE A 53 23.11 14.08 -21.07
C PHE A 53 23.83 13.24 -20.02
N MET A 54 24.79 12.39 -20.43
CA MET A 54 25.53 11.52 -19.52
C MET A 54 26.42 12.29 -18.54
N THR A 55 27.04 13.40 -18.96
CA THR A 55 27.79 14.29 -18.06
C THR A 55 26.91 14.81 -16.94
N TRP A 56 25.67 15.21 -17.26
CA TRP A 56 24.71 15.61 -16.23
C TRP A 56 24.30 14.43 -15.34
N ILE A 57 23.99 13.26 -15.91
CA ILE A 57 23.64 12.05 -15.15
C ILE A 57 24.73 11.68 -14.12
N VAL A 58 26.00 11.68 -14.53
CA VAL A 58 27.13 11.31 -13.65
C VAL A 58 27.41 12.38 -12.59
N SER A 59 27.11 13.64 -12.89
CA SER A 59 27.23 14.75 -11.92
C SER A 59 26.22 14.67 -10.79
N MET A 60 25.08 14.01 -11.00
CA MET A 60 24.05 13.82 -9.98
C MET A 60 24.52 12.78 -8.96
N LYS A 61 25.01 13.27 -7.83
CA LYS A 61 25.41 12.49 -6.66
C LYS A 61 24.68 12.99 -5.42
N LYS A 62 24.53 12.08 -4.45
CA LYS A 62 24.01 12.41 -3.12
C LYS A 62 24.98 13.37 -2.42
N PRO A 63 24.53 14.10 -1.37
CA PRO A 63 25.41 14.99 -0.59
C PRO A 63 26.67 14.31 -0.03
N ASN A 64 26.62 13.00 0.22
CA ASN A 64 27.74 12.19 0.67
C ASN A 64 28.67 11.71 -0.47
N GLY A 65 28.50 12.22 -1.70
CA GLY A 65 29.31 11.85 -2.87
C GLY A 65 28.97 10.50 -3.51
N ASN A 66 28.05 9.73 -2.94
CA ASN A 66 27.63 8.44 -3.49
C ASN A 66 26.63 8.59 -4.65
N TYR A 67 26.60 7.59 -5.53
CA TYR A 67 25.60 7.51 -6.59
C TYR A 67 24.18 7.33 -6.04
N HIS A 68 23.19 7.82 -6.78
CA HIS A 68 21.79 7.48 -6.57
C HIS A 68 21.51 6.04 -7.05
N SER A 69 20.33 5.51 -6.72
CA SER A 69 19.90 4.22 -7.27
C SER A 69 19.79 4.27 -8.79
N PHE A 70 20.10 3.17 -9.49
CA PHE A 70 19.93 3.10 -10.96
C PHE A 70 18.52 3.46 -11.44
N ALA A 71 17.49 3.12 -10.66
CA ALA A 71 16.10 3.50 -10.95
C ALA A 71 15.87 5.02 -11.03
N ALA A 72 16.58 5.81 -10.22
CA ALA A 72 16.51 7.27 -10.27
C ALA A 72 17.07 7.79 -11.59
N TYR A 73 18.24 7.28 -12.01
CA TYR A 73 18.85 7.63 -13.29
C TYR A 73 18.01 7.18 -14.49
N ALA A 74 17.41 5.99 -14.44
CA ALA A 74 16.47 5.51 -15.45
C ALA A 74 15.21 6.39 -15.54
N GLY A 75 14.76 6.95 -14.41
CA GLY A 75 13.71 7.96 -14.37
C GLY A 75 14.09 9.24 -15.12
N HIS A 76 15.30 9.75 -14.91
CA HIS A 76 15.81 10.91 -15.65
C HIS A 76 15.96 10.63 -17.15
N ARG A 77 16.42 9.43 -17.53
CA ARG A 77 16.42 8.99 -18.93
C ARG A 77 15.02 9.03 -19.54
N SER A 78 14.03 8.49 -18.84
CA SER A 78 12.65 8.48 -19.33
C SER A 78 12.10 9.91 -19.48
N ALA A 79 12.38 10.79 -18.51
CA ALA A 79 12.00 12.20 -18.60
C ALA A 79 12.66 12.92 -19.78
N PHE A 80 13.91 12.57 -20.11
CA PHE A 80 14.60 13.11 -21.29
C PHE A 80 13.95 12.67 -22.61
N PHE A 81 13.51 11.41 -22.70
CA PHE A 81 12.73 10.94 -23.86
C PHE A 81 11.38 11.65 -23.95
N ASN A 82 10.69 11.84 -22.83
CA ASN A 82 9.43 12.60 -22.81
C ASN A 82 9.63 14.05 -23.24
N LEU A 83 10.75 14.69 -22.87
CA LEU A 83 11.04 16.06 -23.29
C LEU A 83 11.08 16.21 -24.82
N PHE A 84 11.64 15.23 -25.56
CA PHE A 84 11.56 15.23 -27.02
C PHE A 84 10.12 15.11 -27.52
N GLN A 85 9.31 14.26 -26.87
CA GLN A 85 7.91 14.06 -27.25
C GLN A 85 7.05 15.32 -27.00
N ASP A 86 7.22 15.97 -25.85
CA ASP A 86 6.48 17.18 -25.45
C ASP A 86 6.70 18.34 -26.43
N TYR A 87 7.89 18.38 -27.06
CA TYR A 87 8.26 19.38 -28.07
C TYR A 87 8.15 18.87 -29.51
N HIS A 88 7.48 17.72 -29.71
CA HIS A 88 7.27 17.10 -31.02
C HIS A 88 8.55 16.88 -31.84
N CYS A 89 9.68 16.67 -31.15
CA CYS A 89 10.98 16.42 -31.75
C CYS A 89 11.26 14.91 -31.81
N VAL A 90 11.77 14.43 -32.94
CA VAL A 90 12.18 13.03 -33.09
C VAL A 90 13.63 12.87 -32.65
N MET A 91 13.87 11.98 -31.68
CA MET A 91 15.23 11.63 -31.29
C MET A 91 15.89 10.76 -32.37
N SER A 92 17.12 11.09 -32.77
CA SER A 92 17.83 10.31 -33.80
C SER A 92 18.10 8.87 -33.32
N ALA A 93 18.10 7.92 -34.26
CA ALA A 93 18.39 6.52 -33.95
C ALA A 93 19.77 6.34 -33.31
N GLU A 94 20.73 7.16 -33.73
CA GLU A 94 22.08 7.20 -33.15
C GLU A 94 22.05 7.64 -31.68
N LEU A 95 21.38 8.75 -31.36
CA LEU A 95 21.27 9.25 -29.99
C LEU A 95 20.57 8.24 -29.07
N VAL A 96 19.51 7.58 -29.55
CA VAL A 96 18.79 6.52 -28.81
C VAL A 96 19.73 5.34 -28.51
N ARG A 97 20.52 4.92 -29.50
CA ARG A 97 21.49 3.81 -29.37
C ARG A 97 22.61 4.16 -28.41
N GLU A 98 23.20 5.35 -28.53
CA GLU A 98 24.27 5.82 -27.64
C GLU A 98 23.80 5.95 -26.19
N LEU A 99 22.64 6.58 -25.96
CA LEU A 99 22.05 6.67 -24.62
C LEU A 99 21.81 5.28 -24.03
N SER A 100 21.38 4.33 -24.83
CA SER A 100 21.18 2.94 -24.38
C SER A 100 22.50 2.27 -23.99
N SER A 101 23.54 2.43 -24.81
CA SER A 101 24.88 1.88 -24.56
C SER A 101 25.52 2.49 -23.32
N HIS A 102 25.52 3.83 -23.22
CA HIS A 102 26.08 4.55 -22.08
C HIS A 102 25.36 4.25 -20.77
N PHE A 103 24.03 4.11 -20.78
CA PHE A 103 23.29 3.70 -19.58
C PHE A 103 23.64 2.29 -19.13
N LYS A 104 23.86 1.36 -20.07
CA LYS A 104 24.35 0.01 -19.77
C LYS A 104 25.73 0.08 -19.11
N GLY A 105 26.69 0.78 -19.73
CA GLY A 105 28.03 0.95 -19.17
C GLY A 105 28.02 1.65 -17.80
N PHE A 106 27.19 2.67 -17.64
CA PHE A 106 27.01 3.36 -16.36
C PHE A 106 26.40 2.44 -15.29
N GLN A 107 25.44 1.57 -15.64
CA GLN A 107 24.91 0.56 -14.72
C GLN A 107 26.02 -0.38 -14.22
N HIS A 108 26.91 -0.83 -15.10
CA HIS A 108 28.06 -1.66 -14.73
C HIS A 108 29.02 -0.92 -13.80
N ASN A 109 29.30 0.36 -14.05
CA ASN A 109 30.17 1.17 -13.18
C ASN A 109 29.57 1.38 -11.79
N VAL A 110 28.27 1.66 -11.70
CA VAL A 110 27.56 1.78 -10.41
C VAL A 110 27.59 0.45 -9.66
N THR A 111 27.38 -0.67 -10.36
CA THR A 111 27.43 -2.02 -9.78
C THR A 111 28.84 -2.38 -9.29
N SER A 112 29.87 -2.03 -10.05
CA SER A 112 31.27 -2.27 -9.69
C SER A 112 31.72 -1.42 -8.49
N ALA A 113 31.22 -0.18 -8.38
CA ALA A 113 31.45 0.64 -7.19
C ALA A 113 30.83 0.00 -5.95
N VAL A 114 29.61 -0.53 -6.06
CA VAL A 114 28.93 -1.24 -4.96
C VAL A 114 29.69 -2.50 -4.54
N SER A 115 30.21 -3.30 -5.47
CA SER A 115 31.01 -4.49 -5.14
C SER A 115 32.34 -4.15 -4.45
N GLN A 116 32.86 -2.94 -4.66
CA GLN A 116 34.05 -2.41 -3.99
C GLN A 116 33.72 -1.68 -2.66
N GLY A 117 32.51 -1.86 -2.12
CA GLY A 117 32.06 -1.25 -0.86
C GLY A 117 31.66 0.23 -0.98
N ARG A 118 31.64 0.80 -2.19
CA ARG A 118 31.23 2.19 -2.45
C ARG A 118 29.76 2.23 -2.87
N GLY A 119 28.87 2.25 -1.88
CA GLY A 119 27.43 2.35 -2.06
C GLY A 119 26.65 1.31 -1.25
N GLN A 120 25.33 1.31 -1.37
CA GLN A 120 24.49 0.31 -0.71
C GLN A 120 24.28 -0.89 -1.63
N ILE A 121 24.55 -2.09 -1.11
CA ILE A 121 24.30 -3.37 -1.82
C ILE A 121 22.80 -3.56 -2.06
N LYS A 122 21.98 -3.24 -1.05
CA LYS A 122 20.52 -3.29 -1.17
C LYS A 122 19.98 -1.96 -1.70
N VAL A 123 19.13 -2.03 -2.73
CA VAL A 123 18.47 -0.87 -3.32
C VAL A 123 16.97 -0.95 -3.09
N GLY A 124 16.40 0.12 -2.53
CA GLY A 124 14.97 0.23 -2.23
C GLY A 124 14.61 -0.26 -0.84
N LYS A 125 13.30 -0.39 -0.58
CA LYS A 125 12.77 -0.88 0.71
C LYS A 125 12.73 -2.41 0.76
N ASP A 126 13.03 -2.99 1.92
CA ASP A 126 12.99 -4.43 2.15
C ASP A 126 11.53 -4.93 2.24
N PRO A 127 11.25 -6.20 1.88
CA PRO A 127 9.95 -6.81 2.14
C PRO A 127 9.71 -6.88 3.65
N MET A 128 8.52 -6.47 4.09
CA MET A 128 8.11 -6.67 5.48
C MET A 128 7.79 -8.16 5.69
N THR A 129 8.46 -8.81 6.65
CA THR A 129 8.14 -10.21 6.99
C THR A 129 6.79 -10.30 7.70
N ILE A 130 6.09 -11.45 7.60
CA ILE A 130 4.81 -11.66 8.30
C ILE A 130 4.94 -11.43 9.82
N GLY A 131 6.07 -11.83 10.42
CA GLY A 131 6.33 -11.63 11.85
C GLY A 131 6.49 -10.14 12.21
N LEU A 132 7.25 -9.38 11.42
CA LEU A 132 7.38 -7.93 11.61
C LEU A 132 6.04 -7.21 11.40
N TYR A 133 5.29 -7.61 10.36
CA TYR A 133 3.95 -7.08 10.08
C TYR A 133 3.00 -7.26 11.28
N LYS A 134 2.93 -8.46 11.86
CA LYS A 134 2.15 -8.72 13.07
C LYS A 134 2.58 -7.86 14.25
N ARG A 135 3.90 -7.75 14.50
CA ARG A 135 4.44 -6.98 15.62
C ARG A 135 4.15 -5.48 15.48
N VAL A 136 4.33 -4.91 14.29
CA VAL A 136 4.01 -3.50 14.01
C VAL A 136 2.51 -3.26 14.10
N ALA A 137 1.67 -4.16 13.56
CA ALA A 137 0.22 -4.02 13.62
C ALA A 137 -0.31 -4.06 15.06
N LEU A 138 0.25 -4.94 15.91
CA LEU A 138 -0.07 -4.98 17.33
C LEU A 138 0.37 -3.70 18.05
N SER A 139 1.61 -3.25 17.81
CA SER A 139 2.11 -2.01 18.44
C SER A 139 1.33 -0.76 18.03
N MET A 140 0.81 -0.70 16.80
CA MET A 140 -0.10 0.37 16.38
C MET A 140 -1.47 0.25 17.06
N LEU A 141 -1.97 -0.97 17.29
CA LEU A 141 -3.24 -1.22 17.96
C LEU A 141 -3.19 -0.84 19.45
N GLU A 142 -2.10 -1.16 20.14
CA GLU A 142 -1.92 -0.87 21.57
C GLU A 142 -1.75 0.63 21.86
N ASN A 143 -1.52 1.46 20.83
CA ASN A 143 -1.30 2.88 20.97
C ASN A 143 -2.62 3.68 20.91
N SER A 144 -2.86 4.52 21.92
CA SER A 144 -4.09 5.35 22.03
C SER A 144 -4.20 6.49 21.01
N SER A 145 -3.23 6.67 20.10
CA SER A 145 -3.30 7.70 19.06
C SER A 145 -4.21 7.26 17.92
N ARG A 146 -5.19 8.11 17.55
CA ARG A 146 -6.02 7.88 16.36
C ARG A 146 -5.18 7.69 15.09
N ASP A 147 -4.09 8.43 14.95
CA ASP A 147 -3.13 8.27 13.84
C ASP A 147 -2.56 6.84 13.73
N MET A 148 -2.34 6.14 14.85
CA MET A 148 -1.86 4.76 14.86
C MET A 148 -2.97 3.79 14.44
N ILE A 149 -4.22 4.04 14.82
CA ILE A 149 -5.38 3.26 14.35
C ILE A 149 -5.55 3.42 12.84
N PHE A 150 -5.46 4.65 12.32
CA PHE A 150 -5.44 4.93 10.88
C PHE A 150 -4.29 4.18 10.19
N ALA A 151 -3.06 4.31 10.69
CA ALA A 151 -1.90 3.69 10.08
C ALA A 151 -1.98 2.16 10.11
N ARG A 152 -2.57 1.59 11.15
CA ARG A 152 -2.83 0.15 11.26
C ARG A 152 -3.75 -0.34 10.16
N LEU A 153 -4.93 0.28 10.00
CA LEU A 153 -5.85 -0.10 8.92
C LEU A 153 -5.18 0.11 7.56
N PHE A 154 -4.52 1.25 7.34
CA PHE A 154 -3.84 1.53 6.08
C PHE A 154 -2.78 0.47 5.74
N MET A 155 -1.97 0.06 6.71
CA MET A 155 -0.94 -0.97 6.54
C MET A 155 -1.57 -2.33 6.25
N ILE A 156 -2.59 -2.72 7.00
CA ILE A 156 -3.28 -4.00 6.85
C ILE A 156 -3.99 -4.09 5.49
N MET A 157 -4.65 -3.02 5.04
CA MET A 157 -5.25 -2.96 3.70
C MET A 157 -4.19 -2.99 2.62
N SER A 158 -3.08 -2.26 2.78
CA SER A 158 -1.97 -2.29 1.79
C SER A 158 -1.33 -3.68 1.66
N TRP A 159 -1.22 -4.41 2.77
CA TRP A 159 -0.74 -5.78 2.81
C TRP A 159 -1.71 -6.74 2.13
N ASN A 160 -2.96 -6.81 2.62
CA ASN A 160 -3.97 -7.73 2.11
C ASN A 160 -4.28 -7.47 0.63
N LEU A 161 -4.34 -6.21 0.23
CA LEU A 161 -4.58 -5.88 -1.17
C LEU A 161 -3.33 -6.08 -2.04
N MET A 162 -2.11 -6.26 -1.50
CA MET A 162 -0.88 -6.20 -2.31
C MET A 162 -0.79 -4.93 -3.18
N SER A 163 -1.31 -3.82 -2.67
CA SER A 163 -1.49 -2.58 -3.41
C SER A 163 -0.31 -1.62 -3.23
N ARG A 164 -0.21 -0.58 -4.06
CA ARG A 164 0.64 0.57 -3.70
C ARG A 164 -0.11 1.42 -2.69
N ALA A 165 0.63 2.18 -1.87
CA ALA A 165 0.01 3.15 -0.97
C ALA A 165 -0.91 4.14 -1.71
N ALA A 166 -0.56 4.58 -2.93
CA ALA A 166 -1.43 5.42 -3.75
C ALA A 166 -2.78 4.76 -4.12
N ASN A 167 -2.80 3.44 -4.30
CA ASN A 167 -4.04 2.70 -4.52
C ASN A 167 -4.84 2.57 -3.21
N THR A 168 -4.16 2.34 -2.07
CA THR A 168 -4.79 2.28 -0.75
C THR A 168 -5.42 3.62 -0.36
N THR A 169 -4.76 4.75 -0.62
CA THR A 169 -5.32 6.10 -0.38
C THR A 169 -6.56 6.37 -1.22
N SER A 170 -6.65 5.79 -2.42
CA SER A 170 -7.77 6.02 -3.35
C SER A 170 -8.97 5.09 -3.13
N ILE A 171 -8.99 4.28 -2.06
CA ILE A 171 -10.14 3.40 -1.77
C ILE A 171 -11.33 4.28 -1.40
N CYS A 172 -12.44 4.07 -2.10
CA CYS A 172 -13.73 4.69 -1.82
C CYS A 172 -14.67 3.68 -1.17
N TYR A 173 -15.68 4.14 -0.44
CA TYR A 173 -16.70 3.26 0.12
C TYR A 173 -17.46 2.47 -0.95
N GLY A 174 -17.71 3.09 -2.12
CA GLY A 174 -18.32 2.41 -3.27
C GLY A 174 -17.40 1.37 -3.95
N HIS A 175 -16.15 1.20 -3.50
CA HIS A 175 -15.27 0.12 -3.96
C HIS A 175 -15.32 -1.12 -3.06
N LEU A 176 -16.07 -1.07 -1.96
CA LEU A 176 -16.16 -2.13 -0.98
C LEU A 176 -17.48 -2.87 -1.16
N GLU A 177 -17.40 -4.18 -1.33
CA GLU A 177 -18.57 -5.05 -1.44
C GLU A 177 -18.31 -6.30 -0.59
N TRP A 178 -19.32 -6.79 0.09
CA TRP A 178 -19.21 -8.09 0.75
C TRP A 178 -19.81 -9.17 -0.14
N ARG A 179 -19.05 -10.23 -0.40
CA ARG A 179 -19.51 -11.38 -1.20
C ARG A 179 -19.07 -12.67 -0.53
N ASP A 180 -20.05 -13.55 -0.32
CA ASP A 180 -19.88 -14.80 0.43
C ASP A 180 -19.25 -14.55 1.81
N ASP A 181 -17.99 -14.94 2.00
CA ASP A 181 -17.25 -14.79 3.25
C ASP A 181 -16.06 -13.82 3.16
N ALA A 182 -16.03 -12.98 2.12
CA ALA A 182 -14.94 -12.06 1.84
C ALA A 182 -15.40 -10.61 1.62
N LEU A 183 -14.57 -9.67 2.07
CA LEU A 183 -14.61 -8.28 1.62
C LEU A 183 -13.92 -8.19 0.25
N CYS A 184 -14.69 -7.87 -0.79
CA CYS A 184 -14.20 -7.57 -2.12
C CYS A 184 -13.83 -6.09 -2.22
N VAL A 185 -12.62 -5.80 -2.68
CA VAL A 185 -12.15 -4.43 -2.93
C VAL A 185 -11.82 -4.23 -4.41
N TYR A 186 -12.53 -3.31 -5.05
CA TYR A 186 -12.34 -2.96 -6.45
C TYR A 186 -11.37 -1.78 -6.62
N PHE A 187 -10.45 -1.88 -7.59
CA PHE A 187 -9.61 -0.74 -7.96
C PHE A 187 -10.06 -0.12 -9.27
N ALA A 188 -10.25 1.21 -9.26
CA ALA A 188 -10.54 1.97 -10.48
C ALA A 188 -9.34 2.03 -11.44
N HIS A 189 -8.11 1.97 -10.92
CA HIS A 189 -6.88 2.02 -11.70
C HIS A 189 -5.85 0.97 -11.25
N MET A 190 -5.34 0.19 -12.20
CA MET A 190 -4.27 -0.80 -11.97
C MET A 190 -3.05 -0.52 -12.87
N LYS A 191 -1.84 -0.82 -12.38
CA LYS A 191 -0.59 -0.50 -13.12
C LYS A 191 -0.52 -1.17 -14.49
N ASN A 192 -1.05 -2.38 -14.58
CA ASN A 192 -1.08 -3.23 -15.77
C ASN A 192 -2.35 -2.98 -16.63
N ASP A 193 -3.24 -2.09 -16.21
CA ASP A 193 -4.40 -1.66 -16.99
C ASP A 193 -4.64 -0.15 -16.83
N ARG A 194 -3.69 0.65 -17.34
CA ARG A 194 -3.79 2.12 -17.32
C ARG A 194 -4.96 2.65 -18.17
N ARG A 195 -5.46 1.86 -19.12
CA ARG A 195 -6.55 2.22 -20.04
C ARG A 195 -7.93 1.78 -19.53
N GLY A 196 -8.01 1.06 -18.40
CA GLY A 196 -9.27 0.60 -17.81
C GLY A 196 -10.03 -0.39 -18.71
N SER A 197 -9.31 -1.10 -19.56
CA SER A 197 -9.86 -1.97 -20.60
C SER A 197 -10.17 -3.39 -20.13
N ARG A 198 -9.70 -3.77 -18.94
CA ARG A 198 -9.92 -5.09 -18.36
C ARG A 198 -11.09 -5.05 -17.37
N PRO A 199 -11.83 -6.16 -17.20
CA PRO A 199 -12.78 -6.31 -16.11
C PRO A 199 -12.12 -5.92 -14.79
N ARG A 200 -12.83 -5.15 -13.97
CA ARG A 200 -12.32 -4.74 -12.65
C ARG A 200 -12.50 -5.89 -11.69
N ASP A 201 -11.58 -6.84 -11.73
CA ASP A 201 -11.58 -7.98 -10.83
C ASP A 201 -11.34 -7.52 -9.38
N PRO A 202 -12.14 -7.99 -8.40
CA PRO A 202 -11.96 -7.61 -7.01
C PRO A 202 -10.74 -8.29 -6.40
N ARG A 203 -10.20 -7.70 -5.34
CA ARG A 203 -9.27 -8.36 -4.43
C ARG A 203 -10.03 -8.82 -3.20
N HIS A 204 -10.07 -10.13 -2.96
CA HIS A 204 -10.77 -10.73 -1.82
C HIS A 204 -9.95 -10.59 -0.54
N VAL A 205 -10.53 -10.03 0.51
CA VAL A 205 -9.92 -9.80 1.81
C VAL A 205 -10.71 -10.56 2.86
N TYR A 206 -10.04 -11.37 3.69
CA TYR A 206 -10.69 -12.28 4.61
C TYR A 206 -10.44 -11.89 6.07
N ALA A 207 -11.42 -12.11 6.93
CA ALA A 207 -11.18 -12.04 8.37
C ALA A 207 -10.17 -13.11 8.80
N ASN A 208 -9.39 -12.81 9.83
CA ASN A 208 -8.52 -13.78 10.49
C ASN A 208 -8.81 -13.79 12.00
N PRO A 209 -9.80 -14.59 12.45
CA PRO A 209 -10.16 -14.66 13.86
C PRO A 209 -9.06 -15.26 14.74
N LEU A 210 -8.03 -15.90 14.16
CA LEU A 210 -6.91 -16.50 14.89
C LEU A 210 -5.77 -15.51 15.17
N SER A 211 -5.74 -14.37 14.47
CA SER A 211 -4.67 -13.37 14.58
C SER A 211 -5.28 -11.97 14.54
N PRO A 212 -5.97 -11.56 15.63
CA PRO A 212 -6.67 -10.28 15.69
C PRO A 212 -5.75 -9.08 15.44
N GLU A 213 -4.44 -9.20 15.73
CA GLU A 213 -3.46 -8.15 15.48
C GLU A 213 -3.35 -7.74 14.01
N ILE A 214 -3.65 -8.64 13.06
CA ILE A 214 -3.61 -8.38 11.61
C ILE A 214 -4.94 -8.62 10.90
N CYS A 215 -6.01 -8.99 11.62
CA CYS A 215 -7.32 -9.24 11.04
C CYS A 215 -7.86 -7.97 10.34
N PRO A 216 -8.08 -7.98 9.01
CA PRO A 216 -8.49 -6.79 8.27
C PRO A 216 -9.90 -6.33 8.61
N ILE A 217 -10.82 -7.25 8.86
CA ILE A 217 -12.21 -6.91 9.20
C ILE A 217 -12.30 -6.31 10.62
N LEU A 218 -11.55 -6.87 11.58
CA LEU A 218 -11.40 -6.25 12.89
C LEU A 218 -10.75 -4.85 12.79
N ALA A 219 -9.71 -4.69 11.96
CA ALA A 219 -9.07 -3.40 11.77
C ALA A 219 -10.02 -2.35 11.20
N LEU A 220 -10.92 -2.75 10.30
CA LEU A 220 -11.96 -1.89 9.74
C LEU A 220 -12.96 -1.48 10.82
N GLY A 221 -13.43 -2.42 11.64
CA GLY A 221 -14.33 -2.14 12.77
C GLY A 221 -13.71 -1.21 13.80
N VAL A 222 -12.45 -1.44 14.20
CA VAL A 222 -11.75 -0.55 15.15
C VAL A 222 -11.59 0.86 14.56
N TYR A 223 -11.29 0.97 13.27
CA TYR A 223 -11.17 2.27 12.61
C TYR A 223 -12.51 3.01 12.58
N TRP A 224 -13.59 2.39 12.11
CA TRP A 224 -14.91 3.04 12.06
C TRP A 224 -15.51 3.35 13.43
N ALA A 225 -15.22 2.54 14.45
CA ALA A 225 -15.66 2.83 15.82
C ALA A 225 -14.90 4.01 16.45
N THR A 226 -13.71 4.36 15.94
CA THR A 226 -12.84 5.41 16.52
C THR A 226 -12.76 6.68 15.70
N TYR A 227 -13.05 6.59 14.41
CA TYR A 227 -13.20 7.71 13.49
C TYR A 227 -14.67 7.90 13.18
N GLU A 228 -15.21 9.06 13.54
CA GLU A 228 -16.49 9.51 13.01
C GLU A 228 -16.32 9.71 11.50
N VAL A 229 -17.06 8.93 10.72
CA VAL A 229 -17.09 9.06 9.27
C VAL A 229 -17.97 10.28 8.95
N ASP A 230 -17.54 11.14 8.04
CA ASP A 230 -18.43 12.20 7.53
C ASP A 230 -19.43 11.56 6.57
N ALA A 231 -20.72 11.89 6.66
CA ALA A 231 -21.75 11.36 5.78
C ALA A 231 -21.48 11.67 4.28
N SER A 232 -20.71 12.72 4.00
CA SER A 232 -20.24 13.11 2.66
C SER A 232 -18.94 12.43 2.23
N ALA A 233 -18.28 11.66 3.12
CA ALA A 233 -17.01 11.03 2.85
C ALA A 233 -17.14 9.99 1.73
N THR A 234 -16.48 10.26 0.60
CA THR A 234 -16.38 9.30 -0.50
C THR A 234 -15.26 8.27 -0.25
N HIS A 235 -14.16 8.71 0.36
CA HIS A 235 -12.95 7.92 0.59
C HIS A 235 -12.97 7.22 1.95
N LEU A 236 -12.46 5.98 2.00
CA LEU A 236 -12.23 5.24 3.25
C LEU A 236 -11.27 5.99 4.18
N PHE A 237 -10.28 6.65 3.58
CA PHE A 237 -9.30 7.50 4.26
C PHE A 237 -9.52 8.96 3.83
N PRO A 238 -10.37 9.73 4.53
CA PRO A 238 -10.70 11.10 4.14
C PRO A 238 -9.55 12.07 4.42
N GLY A 239 -9.54 13.19 3.70
CA GLY A 239 -8.57 14.28 3.82
C GLY A 239 -7.40 14.19 2.84
N ASN A 240 -6.60 15.25 2.78
CA ASN A 240 -5.48 15.37 1.84
C ASN A 240 -4.22 14.68 2.38
N ASP A 241 -3.32 14.29 1.47
CA ASP A 241 -1.98 13.78 1.79
C ASP A 241 -1.94 12.53 2.71
N GLN A 242 -2.95 11.66 2.64
CA GLN A 242 -2.99 10.43 3.45
C GLN A 242 -1.77 9.52 3.24
N TYR A 243 -1.16 9.56 2.05
CA TYR A 243 0.11 8.89 1.77
C TYR A 243 1.22 9.39 2.70
N GLU A 244 1.36 10.71 2.81
CA GLU A 244 2.42 11.34 3.61
C GLU A 244 2.14 11.21 5.10
N ARG A 245 0.86 11.31 5.50
CA ARG A 245 0.41 10.97 6.86
C ARG A 245 0.86 9.55 7.22
N PHE A 246 0.48 8.55 6.42
CA PHE A 246 0.87 7.16 6.67
C PHE A 246 2.39 6.99 6.72
N ARG A 247 3.14 7.61 5.80
CA ARG A 247 4.61 7.55 5.79
C ARG A 247 5.21 8.06 7.10
N LYS A 248 4.72 9.19 7.62
CA LYS A 248 5.17 9.78 8.89
C LYS A 248 4.81 8.88 10.08
N VAL A 249 3.58 8.37 10.15
CA VAL A 249 3.17 7.48 11.25
C VAL A 249 3.95 6.17 11.23
N LEU A 250 4.18 5.59 10.04
CA LEU A 250 4.99 4.38 9.88
C LEU A 250 6.42 4.61 10.38
N GLY A 251 7.04 5.76 10.07
CA GLY A 251 8.35 6.11 10.63
C GLY A 251 8.35 6.14 12.16
N ARG A 252 7.38 6.86 12.75
CA ARG A 252 7.25 6.96 14.22
C ARG A 252 7.12 5.60 14.91
N VAL A 253 6.31 4.68 14.38
CA VAL A 253 6.15 3.36 15.03
C VAL A 253 7.39 2.50 14.86
N LEU A 254 8.09 2.57 13.73
CA LEU A 254 9.33 1.81 13.50
C LEU A 254 10.49 2.28 14.40
N GLU A 255 10.46 3.56 14.81
CA GLU A 255 11.42 4.16 15.74
C GLU A 255 11.05 3.96 17.22
N SER A 256 9.85 3.44 17.51
CA SER A 256 9.45 3.14 18.88
C SER A 256 10.36 2.07 19.50
N SER A 257 10.66 2.19 20.80
CA SER A 257 11.62 1.34 21.52
C SER A 257 11.36 -0.17 21.35
N SER A 258 10.10 -0.60 21.30
CA SER A 258 9.75 -2.02 21.14
C SER A 258 9.98 -2.55 19.73
N ILE A 259 9.75 -1.73 18.70
CA ILE A 259 9.89 -2.13 17.29
C ILE A 259 11.32 -1.95 16.82
N SER A 260 12.02 -0.88 17.23
CA SER A 260 13.41 -0.64 16.87
C SER A 260 14.32 -1.78 17.34
N LYS A 261 14.13 -2.25 18.58
CA LYS A 261 14.83 -3.45 19.11
C LYS A 261 14.53 -4.71 18.31
N GLU A 262 13.31 -4.90 17.85
CA GLU A 262 12.94 -6.06 17.04
C GLU A 262 13.53 -5.99 15.63
N LEU A 263 13.64 -4.79 15.05
CA LEU A 263 14.33 -4.55 13.79
C LEU A 263 15.83 -4.83 13.92
N GLU A 264 16.45 -4.29 14.97
CA GLU A 264 17.87 -4.52 15.27
C GLU A 264 18.18 -6.01 15.46
N ARG A 265 17.36 -6.72 16.24
CA ARG A 265 17.46 -8.18 16.43
C ARG A 265 17.41 -8.96 15.11
N ARG A 266 16.75 -8.42 14.09
CA ARG A 266 16.62 -9.02 12.74
C ARG A 266 17.65 -8.47 11.74
N GLY A 267 18.55 -7.59 12.15
CA GLY A 267 19.53 -6.95 11.27
C GLY A 267 18.90 -5.98 10.27
N ASN A 268 17.75 -5.38 10.60
CA ASN A 268 17.06 -4.38 9.79
C ASN A 268 17.15 -2.99 10.44
N LEU A 269 17.20 -1.96 9.61
CA LEU A 269 17.02 -0.57 10.03
C LEU A 269 15.57 -0.14 9.79
N ALA A 270 15.07 0.80 10.59
CA ALA A 270 13.76 1.42 10.34
C ALA A 270 13.67 2.03 8.94
N THR A 271 14.80 2.55 8.44
CA THR A 271 14.93 3.11 7.08
C THR A 271 14.89 2.06 5.97
N ASP A 272 15.01 0.77 6.27
CA ASP A 272 14.84 -0.30 5.28
C ASP A 272 13.35 -0.56 5.00
N ILE A 273 12.48 -0.21 5.95
CA ILE A 273 11.02 -0.36 5.82
C ILE A 273 10.40 0.96 5.35
N GLY A 274 9.25 0.86 4.69
CA GLY A 274 8.55 1.95 4.06
C GLY A 274 7.30 1.48 3.33
N THR A 275 6.60 2.39 2.64
CA THR A 275 5.26 2.14 2.07
C THR A 275 5.21 0.97 1.07
N HIS A 276 6.30 0.68 0.36
CA HIS A 276 6.38 -0.45 -0.56
C HIS A 276 6.60 -1.81 0.11
N SER A 277 6.99 -1.83 1.38
CA SER A 277 7.40 -3.04 2.11
C SER A 277 6.24 -3.99 2.33
N MET A 278 5.01 -3.48 2.50
CA MET A 278 3.81 -4.31 2.66
C MET A 278 3.51 -5.10 1.39
N ARG A 279 3.51 -4.45 0.23
CA ARG A 279 3.28 -5.13 -1.05
C ARG A 279 4.36 -6.16 -1.36
N LYS A 280 5.63 -5.80 -1.14
CA LYS A 280 6.76 -6.73 -1.32
C LYS A 280 6.63 -7.92 -0.35
N GLY A 281 6.40 -7.64 0.93
CA GLY A 281 6.21 -8.63 1.99
C GLY A 281 5.07 -9.59 1.71
N ALA A 282 3.89 -9.08 1.38
CA ALA A 282 2.70 -9.88 1.08
C ALA A 282 2.91 -10.79 -0.14
N SER A 283 3.48 -10.26 -1.23
CA SER A 283 3.77 -11.08 -2.43
C SER A 283 4.86 -12.13 -2.19
N THR A 284 5.93 -11.81 -1.45
CA THR A 284 6.94 -12.81 -1.03
C THR A 284 6.31 -13.87 -0.12
N TYR A 285 5.50 -13.47 0.86
CA TYR A 285 4.84 -14.39 1.78
C TYR A 285 3.90 -15.35 1.04
N CYS A 286 3.09 -14.86 0.09
CA CYS A 286 2.22 -15.72 -0.71
C CYS A 286 2.96 -16.62 -1.68
N SER A 287 4.05 -16.17 -2.29
CA SER A 287 4.74 -16.97 -3.31
C SER A 287 5.68 -18.01 -2.71
N SER A 288 6.21 -17.76 -1.50
CA SER A 288 7.32 -18.55 -0.94
C SER A 288 7.17 -18.86 0.56
N GLY A 289 6.03 -18.54 1.19
CA GLY A 289 5.82 -18.75 2.63
C GLY A 289 5.43 -20.18 3.04
N SER A 290 5.13 -21.05 2.08
CA SER A 290 4.67 -22.43 2.29
C SER A 290 5.03 -23.31 1.08
N THR A 291 4.98 -24.63 1.24
CA THR A 291 5.04 -25.58 0.11
C THR A 291 3.72 -25.64 -0.66
N ALA A 292 2.62 -25.15 -0.07
CA ALA A 292 1.29 -25.06 -0.67
C ALA A 292 0.93 -23.61 -1.04
N CYS A 293 1.86 -22.83 -1.59
CA CYS A 293 1.60 -21.44 -1.96
C CYS A 293 0.57 -21.31 -3.10
N PRO A 294 -0.20 -20.21 -3.14
CA PRO A 294 -0.94 -19.82 -4.33
C PRO A 294 -0.08 -19.76 -5.59
N SER A 295 -0.70 -19.96 -6.75
CA SER A 295 0.02 -19.91 -8.02
C SER A 295 0.69 -18.55 -8.21
N ALA A 296 1.90 -18.57 -8.77
CA ALA A 296 2.61 -17.33 -9.08
C ALA A 296 1.75 -16.39 -9.94
N VAL A 297 0.98 -16.95 -10.88
CA VAL A 297 0.04 -16.21 -11.74
C VAL A 297 -0.96 -15.40 -10.90
N ALA A 298 -1.64 -16.03 -9.94
CA ALA A 298 -2.61 -15.35 -9.09
C ALA A 298 -1.93 -14.24 -8.25
N VAL A 299 -0.73 -14.49 -7.72
CA VAL A 299 0.05 -13.49 -6.97
C VAL A 299 0.44 -12.31 -7.86
N HIS A 300 0.89 -12.53 -9.10
CA HIS A 300 1.28 -11.47 -10.04
C HIS A 300 0.08 -10.62 -10.46
N LEU A 301 -1.05 -11.28 -10.77
CA LEU A 301 -2.30 -10.60 -11.13
C LEU A 301 -2.84 -9.77 -9.98
N ARG A 302 -2.92 -10.33 -8.75
CA ARG A 302 -3.29 -9.57 -7.55
C ARG A 302 -2.30 -8.45 -7.27
N ALA A 303 -0.99 -8.65 -7.42
CA ALA A 303 -0.04 -7.54 -7.28
C ALA A 303 -0.24 -6.46 -8.38
N GLY A 304 -0.88 -6.77 -9.51
CA GLY A 304 -0.94 -5.88 -10.67
C GLY A 304 0.44 -5.73 -11.32
N TRP A 305 1.17 -6.85 -11.40
CA TRP A 305 2.41 -6.99 -12.16
C TRP A 305 2.11 -7.51 -13.56
N SER A 306 2.94 -7.11 -14.52
CA SER A 306 2.96 -7.73 -15.85
C SER A 306 3.81 -8.99 -15.75
N MET A 307 3.30 -10.09 -16.33
CA MET A 307 4.00 -11.36 -16.44
C MET A 307 4.88 -11.40 -17.69
N GLY A 308 4.56 -10.56 -18.68
CA GLY A 308 5.32 -10.37 -19.90
C GLY A 308 4.97 -11.37 -21.02
N GLY A 309 5.17 -10.92 -22.26
CA GLY A 309 5.06 -11.75 -23.47
C GLY A 309 3.74 -12.51 -23.59
N VAL A 310 3.86 -13.82 -23.82
CA VAL A 310 2.73 -14.75 -24.02
C VAL A 310 1.88 -14.88 -22.75
N GLN A 311 2.48 -14.82 -21.56
CA GLN A 311 1.77 -15.01 -20.29
C GLN A 311 0.68 -13.95 -20.07
N ASP A 312 0.95 -12.68 -20.38
CA ASP A 312 -0.03 -11.59 -20.25
C ASP A 312 -1.24 -11.73 -21.22
N ARG A 313 -1.12 -12.53 -22.28
CA ARG A 313 -2.19 -12.76 -23.27
C ARG A 313 -3.11 -13.90 -22.85
N TYR A 314 -2.55 -14.99 -22.31
CA TYR A 314 -3.27 -16.24 -22.03
C TYR A 314 -3.66 -16.44 -20.56
N LEU A 315 -2.87 -15.92 -19.62
CA LEU A 315 -3.13 -16.11 -18.20
C LEU A 315 -3.96 -14.94 -17.67
N ARG A 316 -5.20 -15.22 -17.31
CA ARG A 316 -6.19 -14.23 -16.86
C ARG A 316 -6.48 -14.40 -15.38
N HIS A 317 -7.11 -13.36 -14.83
CA HIS A 317 -7.64 -13.43 -13.48
C HIS A 317 -8.69 -14.54 -13.40
N ASP A 318 -8.64 -15.27 -12.30
CA ASP A 318 -9.67 -16.21 -11.88
C ASP A 318 -9.92 -15.97 -10.39
N ALA A 319 -11.21 -15.92 -10.01
CA ALA A 319 -11.61 -15.59 -8.66
C ALA A 319 -11.05 -16.59 -7.64
N ALA A 320 -11.03 -17.89 -7.95
CA ALA A 320 -10.52 -18.91 -7.02
C ALA A 320 -9.03 -18.70 -6.73
N GLY A 321 -8.26 -18.30 -7.75
CA GLY A 321 -6.85 -17.93 -7.59
C GLY A 321 -6.67 -16.74 -6.63
N ASP A 322 -7.43 -15.66 -6.82
CA ASP A 322 -7.35 -14.49 -5.95
C ASP A 322 -7.87 -14.75 -4.53
N MET A 323 -8.94 -15.56 -4.38
CA MET A 323 -9.46 -16.00 -3.08
C MET A 323 -8.40 -16.77 -2.29
N PHE A 324 -7.67 -17.68 -2.95
CA PHE A 324 -6.58 -18.42 -2.32
C PHE A 324 -5.44 -17.48 -1.86
N VAL A 325 -5.07 -16.52 -2.71
CA VAL A 325 -4.10 -15.47 -2.35
C VAL A 325 -4.63 -14.65 -1.18
N GLY A 326 -5.91 -14.25 -1.20
CA GLY A 326 -6.58 -13.46 -0.18
C GLY A 326 -6.51 -14.10 1.19
N ARG A 327 -6.95 -15.36 1.31
CA ARG A 327 -6.86 -16.12 2.57
C ARG A 327 -5.41 -16.21 3.07
N THR A 328 -4.48 -16.45 2.15
CA THR A 328 -3.05 -16.52 2.48
C THR A 328 -2.55 -15.19 3.05
N VAL A 329 -2.72 -14.05 2.36
CA VAL A 329 -2.24 -12.74 2.87
C VAL A 329 -2.92 -12.29 4.14
N SER A 330 -4.17 -12.72 4.40
CA SER A 330 -4.85 -12.47 5.67
C SER A 330 -4.22 -13.24 6.83
N GLY A 331 -3.27 -14.14 6.57
CA GLY A 331 -2.50 -14.88 7.56
C GLY A 331 -3.20 -16.14 8.05
N LEU A 332 -4.17 -16.66 7.31
CA LEU A 332 -4.82 -17.93 7.61
C LEU A 332 -3.85 -19.11 7.34
N PRO A 333 -3.87 -20.17 8.17
CA PRO A 333 -2.88 -21.23 8.11
C PRO A 333 -3.16 -22.21 6.96
N ILE A 334 -2.50 -22.04 5.81
CA ILE A 334 -2.73 -22.81 4.55
C ILE A 334 -2.84 -24.33 4.75
N LEU A 335 -2.02 -24.90 5.64
CA LEU A 335 -1.94 -26.35 5.85
C LEU A 335 -2.84 -26.87 6.97
N LYS A 336 -3.79 -26.06 7.46
CA LYS A 336 -4.71 -26.45 8.52
C LYS A 336 -6.17 -26.17 8.14
N PRO A 337 -7.15 -26.88 8.74
CA PRO A 337 -8.58 -26.67 8.45
C PRO A 337 -9.03 -25.22 8.65
N GLU A 338 -8.42 -24.50 9.58
CA GLU A 338 -8.74 -23.11 9.86
C GLU A 338 -8.38 -22.17 8.70
N PHE A 339 -7.70 -22.65 7.65
CA PHE A 339 -7.59 -21.92 6.40
C PHE A 339 -8.95 -21.52 5.81
N ALA A 340 -9.96 -22.37 6.01
CA ALA A 340 -11.34 -22.16 5.58
C ALA A 340 -12.19 -21.45 6.64
N SER A 341 -11.59 -20.85 7.67
CA SER A 341 -12.34 -20.14 8.71
C SER A 341 -13.24 -19.07 8.11
N LEU A 342 -14.49 -19.04 8.59
CA LEU A 342 -15.45 -17.99 8.29
C LEU A 342 -15.17 -16.74 9.13
N PRO A 343 -15.56 -15.56 8.64
CA PRO A 343 -15.53 -14.35 9.45
C PRO A 343 -16.51 -14.46 10.62
N PRO A 344 -16.23 -13.79 11.76
CA PRO A 344 -17.23 -13.58 12.78
C PRO A 344 -18.50 -12.97 12.17
N HIS A 345 -19.65 -13.57 12.46
CA HIS A 345 -20.95 -13.16 11.93
C HIS A 345 -22.05 -13.45 12.95
N PHE A 346 -23.20 -12.79 12.76
CA PHE A 346 -24.35 -12.95 13.63
C PHE A 346 -25.30 -14.02 13.09
N VAL A 347 -25.97 -14.74 13.98
CA VAL A 347 -27.00 -15.72 13.65
C VAL A 347 -28.34 -15.21 14.19
N GLY A 348 -28.95 -14.27 13.46
CA GLY A 348 -30.23 -13.64 13.82
C GLY A 348 -30.11 -12.31 14.58
N GLY A 349 -31.24 -11.74 14.97
CA GLY A 349 -31.29 -10.45 15.69
C GLY A 349 -31.18 -9.21 14.81
N GLU A 350 -31.65 -9.29 13.55
CA GLU A 350 -31.49 -8.26 12.51
C GLU A 350 -31.86 -6.84 12.98
N ALA A 351 -32.98 -6.68 13.69
CA ALA A 351 -33.42 -5.38 14.19
C ALA A 351 -32.41 -4.78 15.20
N TYR A 352 -31.88 -5.62 16.10
CA TYR A 352 -30.87 -5.20 17.08
C TYR A 352 -29.54 -4.89 16.40
N ILE A 353 -29.12 -5.71 15.44
CA ILE A 353 -27.89 -5.50 14.67
C ILE A 353 -27.96 -4.18 13.90
N LYS A 354 -29.09 -3.90 13.24
CA LYS A 354 -29.31 -2.63 12.54
C LYS A 354 -29.17 -1.44 13.47
N GLN A 355 -29.79 -1.50 14.66
CA GLN A 355 -29.65 -0.46 15.67
C GLN A 355 -28.22 -0.32 16.17
N ALA A 356 -27.54 -1.44 16.46
CA ALA A 356 -26.15 -1.44 16.92
C ALA A 356 -25.20 -0.86 15.87
N LYS A 357 -25.40 -1.14 14.58
CA LYS A 357 -24.63 -0.53 13.48
C LYS A 357 -24.84 0.99 13.43
N GLN A 358 -26.08 1.47 13.57
CA GLN A 358 -26.36 2.92 13.60
C GLN A 358 -25.73 3.61 14.82
N ILE A 359 -25.60 2.92 15.94
CA ILE A 359 -24.97 3.48 17.15
C ILE A 359 -23.44 3.46 17.02
N CYS A 360 -22.87 2.34 16.56
CA CYS A 360 -21.42 2.16 16.50
C CYS A 360 -20.79 2.87 15.30
N PHE A 361 -21.53 3.00 14.20
CA PHE A 361 -21.07 3.54 12.93
C PHE A 361 -22.11 4.50 12.29
N PRO A 362 -22.48 5.60 12.98
CA PRO A 362 -23.67 6.39 12.67
C PRO A 362 -23.71 7.02 11.27
N SER A 363 -22.55 7.28 10.69
CA SER A 363 -22.42 8.05 9.44
C SER A 363 -21.82 7.24 8.29
N LEU A 364 -21.83 5.91 8.38
CA LEU A 364 -21.36 5.08 7.27
C LEU A 364 -22.31 5.17 6.06
N PRO A 365 -21.79 5.25 4.83
CA PRO A 365 -22.61 5.18 3.63
C PRO A 365 -23.37 3.85 3.55
N GLY A 366 -24.60 3.88 3.06
CA GLY A 366 -25.43 2.67 2.90
C GLY A 366 -24.78 1.59 2.03
N SER A 367 -23.89 1.97 1.10
CA SER A 367 -23.14 1.03 0.25
C SER A 367 -22.26 0.05 1.03
N VAL A 368 -21.92 0.35 2.29
CA VAL A 368 -21.09 -0.51 3.15
C VAL A 368 -21.85 -1.02 4.39
N GLU A 369 -23.17 -0.90 4.42
CA GLU A 369 -23.99 -1.33 5.57
C GLU A 369 -23.82 -2.84 5.89
N PHE A 370 -23.67 -3.67 4.87
CA PHE A 370 -23.44 -5.10 5.05
C PHE A 370 -22.00 -5.42 5.50
N VAL A 371 -21.01 -4.66 5.01
CA VAL A 371 -19.62 -4.75 5.48
C VAL A 371 -19.52 -4.36 6.97
N ALA A 372 -20.27 -3.33 7.37
CA ALA A 372 -20.35 -2.85 8.76
C ALA A 372 -20.85 -3.93 9.73
N GLU A 373 -21.67 -4.86 9.25
CA GLU A 373 -22.15 -5.98 10.06
C GLU A 373 -21.03 -6.92 10.49
N PHE A 374 -20.20 -7.35 9.53
CA PHE A 374 -19.02 -8.18 9.82
C PHE A 374 -17.94 -7.44 10.60
N ALA A 375 -17.82 -6.12 10.40
CA ALA A 375 -16.95 -5.27 11.20
C ALA A 375 -17.40 -5.21 12.66
N LEU A 376 -18.71 -5.05 12.91
CA LEU A 376 -19.31 -5.11 14.24
C LEU A 376 -19.12 -6.49 14.87
N ALA A 377 -19.40 -7.55 14.12
CA ALA A 377 -19.23 -8.93 14.59
C ALA A 377 -17.79 -9.23 14.98
N SER A 378 -16.83 -8.72 14.21
CA SER A 378 -15.41 -8.84 14.51
C SER A 378 -15.02 -8.10 15.80
N LEU A 379 -15.57 -6.91 16.05
CA LEU A 379 -15.33 -6.18 17.31
C LEU A 379 -15.85 -6.98 18.52
N VAL A 380 -17.06 -7.52 18.42
CA VAL A 380 -17.70 -8.29 19.50
C VAL A 380 -16.95 -9.59 19.76
N TYR A 381 -16.63 -10.34 18.71
CA TYR A 381 -15.89 -11.61 18.81
C TYR A 381 -14.50 -11.44 19.45
N HIS A 382 -13.84 -10.29 19.22
CA HIS A 382 -12.51 -10.01 19.75
C HIS A 382 -12.53 -9.16 21.03
N LEU A 383 -13.66 -9.03 21.72
CA LEU A 383 -13.82 -8.14 22.86
C LEU A 383 -12.81 -8.42 24.00
N GLU A 384 -12.62 -9.69 24.35
CA GLU A 384 -11.67 -10.09 25.39
C GLU A 384 -10.22 -9.73 25.02
N PHE A 385 -9.83 -10.02 23.77
CA PHE A 385 -8.51 -9.65 23.25
C PHE A 385 -8.29 -8.13 23.30
N LEU A 386 -9.29 -7.35 22.88
CA LEU A 386 -9.22 -5.88 22.89
C LEU A 386 -9.11 -5.35 24.32
N ARG A 387 -9.90 -5.86 25.26
CA ARG A 387 -9.82 -5.48 26.70
C ARG A 387 -8.47 -5.83 27.32
N ALA A 388 -7.89 -6.98 26.95
CA ALA A 388 -6.61 -7.42 27.48
C ALA A 388 -5.41 -6.65 26.91
N LYS A 389 -5.49 -6.15 25.68
CA LYS A 389 -4.36 -5.50 24.99
C LYS A 389 -4.39 -3.99 24.98
N LEU A 390 -5.58 -3.39 24.99
CA LEU A 390 -5.70 -1.95 24.84
C LEU A 390 -5.62 -1.23 26.20
N PRO A 391 -4.91 -0.09 26.29
CA PRO A 391 -4.92 0.72 27.50
C PRO A 391 -6.31 1.33 27.75
N GLN A 392 -6.64 1.63 29.01
CA GLN A 392 -7.97 2.16 29.39
C GLN A 392 -8.34 3.47 28.68
N ASN A 393 -7.35 4.30 28.34
CA ASN A 393 -7.56 5.56 27.61
C ASN A 393 -7.62 5.39 26.08
N HIS A 394 -7.63 4.16 25.57
CA HIS A 394 -7.69 3.90 24.14
C HIS A 394 -9.00 4.44 23.53
N PRO A 395 -8.97 5.16 22.39
CA PRO A 395 -10.16 5.78 21.80
C PRO A 395 -11.31 4.81 21.53
N LEU A 396 -11.01 3.54 21.27
CA LEU A 396 -12.04 2.50 21.08
C LEU A 396 -12.96 2.37 22.30
N PHE A 397 -12.45 2.52 23.52
CA PHE A 397 -13.28 2.42 24.73
C PHE A 397 -14.15 3.66 24.98
N GLN A 398 -13.93 4.74 24.23
CA GLN A 398 -14.81 5.92 24.19
C GLN A 398 -15.90 5.80 23.12
N SER A 399 -15.82 4.81 22.24
CA SER A 399 -16.84 4.57 21.22
C SER A 399 -18.16 4.10 21.83
N ALA A 400 -19.26 4.32 21.12
CA ALA A 400 -20.60 4.00 21.61
C ALA A 400 -20.77 2.51 22.01
N LEU A 401 -20.05 1.61 21.34
CA LEU A 401 -20.04 0.17 21.66
C LEU A 401 -19.57 -0.14 23.09
N PHE A 402 -18.63 0.66 23.61
CA PHE A 402 -17.99 0.43 24.92
C PHE A 402 -18.45 1.39 26.02
N ALA A 403 -19.02 2.53 25.62
CA ALA A 403 -19.53 3.57 26.52
C ALA A 403 -20.94 3.28 27.05
N ASP A 404 -21.78 2.56 26.29
CA ASP A 404 -23.16 2.29 26.68
C ASP A 404 -23.27 1.03 27.58
N ASN A 405 -23.76 1.22 28.82
CA ASN A 405 -23.95 0.16 29.80
C ASN A 405 -24.94 -0.93 29.35
N ARG A 406 -25.80 -0.67 28.34
CA ARG A 406 -26.70 -1.67 27.76
C ARG A 406 -25.95 -2.81 27.07
N TYR A 407 -24.77 -2.55 26.52
CA TYR A 407 -23.90 -3.54 25.88
C TYR A 407 -22.85 -4.13 26.84
N ARG A 408 -22.81 -3.66 28.11
CA ARG A 408 -21.91 -4.17 29.17
C ARG A 408 -22.51 -5.29 30.00
N ARG A 409 -23.83 -5.52 29.95
CA ARG A 409 -24.51 -6.52 30.78
C ARG A 409 -24.38 -7.92 30.18
N ASP A 410 -23.95 -8.86 31.01
CA ASP A 410 -23.94 -10.30 30.76
C ASP A 410 -25.30 -10.88 30.32
N GLU A 411 -26.41 -10.13 30.45
CA GLU A 411 -27.74 -10.55 29.98
C GLU A 411 -27.82 -10.72 28.44
N TYR A 412 -27.01 -10.00 27.67
CA TYR A 412 -26.91 -10.27 26.22
C TYR A 412 -25.96 -11.43 25.92
N ALA A 413 -25.04 -11.80 26.82
CA ALA A 413 -24.07 -12.87 26.62
C ALA A 413 -24.75 -14.24 26.34
N THR A 414 -26.02 -14.39 26.72
CA THR A 414 -26.84 -15.57 26.44
C THR A 414 -27.12 -15.82 24.95
N TYR A 415 -27.10 -14.79 24.10
CA TYR A 415 -27.21 -14.96 22.63
C TYR A 415 -25.85 -14.97 21.91
N TRP A 416 -24.77 -14.56 22.60
CA TRP A 416 -23.44 -14.40 22.03
C TRP A 416 -22.51 -15.61 22.26
N TYR A 417 -22.71 -16.38 23.33
CA TYR A 417 -21.90 -17.55 23.68
C TYR A 417 -22.43 -18.90 23.12
N SER A 418 -23.67 -18.95 22.61
CA SER A 418 -24.30 -20.20 22.15
C SER A 418 -23.91 -20.60 20.72
N ALA A 419 -23.53 -19.66 19.86
CA ALA A 419 -23.11 -19.95 18.48
C ALA A 419 -21.81 -20.76 18.41
N THR A 420 -20.88 -20.54 19.35
CA THR A 420 -19.61 -21.28 19.43
C THR A 420 -19.79 -22.70 19.99
N ARG A 421 -20.83 -22.96 20.80
CA ARG A 421 -21.12 -24.30 21.34
C ARG A 421 -21.88 -25.18 20.34
N LEU A 422 -22.80 -24.59 19.56
CA LEU A 422 -23.58 -25.30 18.55
C LEU A 422 -22.74 -25.86 17.39
N PHE A 423 -21.57 -25.30 17.09
CA PHE A 423 -20.70 -25.78 16.00
C PHE A 423 -19.75 -26.93 16.42
N VAL A 424 -19.38 -27.00 17.71
CA VAL A 424 -18.55 -28.09 18.25
C VAL A 424 -19.38 -29.32 18.62
N GLU A 425 -20.61 -29.13 19.13
CA GLU A 425 -21.51 -30.24 19.50
C GLU A 425 -22.16 -30.93 18.27
N ARG A 426 -22.30 -30.24 17.13
CA ARG A 426 -22.79 -30.87 15.88
C ARG A 426 -21.75 -31.69 15.11
N ASN A 427 -20.45 -31.49 15.35
CA ASN A 427 -19.38 -32.25 14.69
C ASN A 427 -18.82 -33.41 15.54
N THR A 428 -19.23 -33.51 16.81
CA THR A 428 -18.87 -34.62 17.70
C THR A 428 -19.98 -35.69 17.81
N SER A 429 -21.17 -35.43 17.24
CA SER A 429 -22.34 -36.33 17.29
C SER A 429 -22.63 -37.09 15.98
N ARG A 430 -21.69 -37.10 15.02
CA ARG A 430 -21.73 -37.95 13.81
C ARG A 430 -20.46 -38.76 13.63
N LYS A 431 -20.11 -39.52 14.66
CA LYS A 431 -19.32 -40.75 14.55
C LYS A 431 -19.75 -41.68 15.69
N GLU A 432 -20.78 -42.45 15.42
CA GLU A 432 -20.96 -43.86 15.81
C GLU A 432 -22.04 -44.46 14.92
#